data_AF-A0A929T6K9-F1
#
_entry.id   AF-A0A929T6K9-F1
#
_cell.length_a   1.000
_cell.length_b   1.000
_cell.length_c   1.000
_cell.angle_alpha   90.00
_cell.angle_beta   90.00
_cell.angle_gamma   90.00
#
_symmetry.space_group_name_H-M   'P 1'
#
loop_
_entity.id
_entity.type
_entity.pdbx_description
1 polymer ?
#
loop_
_entity_poly.entity_id
_entity_poly.type
_entity_poly.pdbx_seq_one_letter_code
_entity_poly.pdbx_strand_id
1 'polypeptide(L)'
;TEIVNSPTFTILQIHEGGRLPLYHFDVYRIGDVSEMDDIGFEDYVYGDGVSLIEWAELIQEILPETRISVEIEKDLEKGEDYRRITVRKF
;
A
#
# COMPACT_ATOMS: atom_id res chain seq x y z
N THR A 1 -5.49 -10.68 17.59
CA THR A 1 -5.01 -9.98 16.39
C THR A 1 -5.52 -8.57 16.46
N GLU A 2 -4.67 -7.58 16.18
CA GLU A 2 -5.11 -6.19 16.08
C GLU A 2 -6.01 -6.00 14.86
N ILE A 3 -6.92 -5.02 14.95
CA ILE A 3 -7.81 -4.67 13.85
C ILE A 3 -7.01 -3.84 12.86
N VAL A 4 -6.94 -4.28 11.60
CA VAL A 4 -6.39 -3.51 10.49
C VAL A 4 -7.53 -2.71 9.87
N ASN A 5 -7.41 -1.39 9.93
CA ASN A 5 -8.35 -0.45 9.30
C ASN A 5 -7.59 0.33 8.21
N SER A 6 -8.32 0.88 7.26
CA SER A 6 -7.71 1.72 6.23
C SER A 6 -7.13 3.01 6.83
N PRO A 7 -5.85 3.34 6.56
CA PRO A 7 -5.18 4.53 7.08
C PRO A 7 -5.45 5.77 6.22
N THR A 8 -6.54 5.84 5.46
CA THR A 8 -6.79 6.95 4.49
C THR A 8 -6.64 8.36 5.09
N PHE A 9 -6.80 8.57 6.40
CA PHE A 9 -6.59 9.87 7.05
C PHE A 9 -5.21 10.05 7.70
N THR A 10 -4.59 8.97 8.17
CA THR A 10 -3.26 9.01 8.78
C THR A 10 -2.14 8.82 7.75
N ILE A 11 -2.50 8.40 6.53
CA ILE A 11 -1.66 8.01 5.40
C ILE A 11 -0.82 6.76 5.69
N LEU A 12 -0.21 6.66 6.86
CA LEU A 12 0.53 5.51 7.34
C LEU A 12 -0.07 4.98 8.65
N GLN A 13 -0.15 3.66 8.76
CA GLN A 13 -0.34 2.95 10.03
C GLN A 13 0.68 1.81 10.15
N ILE A 14 1.31 1.69 11.32
CA ILE A 14 2.33 0.67 11.60
C ILE A 14 1.72 -0.40 12.48
N HIS A 15 1.87 -1.66 12.06
CA HIS A 15 1.44 -2.82 12.83
C HIS A 15 2.65 -3.68 13.21
N GLU A 16 2.99 -3.72 14.49
CA GLU A 16 4.19 -4.42 15.00
C GLU A 16 3.88 -5.78 15.64
N GLY A 17 2.61 -6.12 15.84
CA GLY A 17 2.20 -7.36 16.51
C GLY A 17 2.43 -8.66 15.71
N GLY A 18 3.00 -8.56 14.50
CA GLY A 18 3.27 -9.69 13.61
C GLY A 18 4.71 -10.21 13.69
N ARG A 19 5.08 -11.06 12.73
CA ARG A 19 6.47 -11.56 12.58
C ARG A 19 7.44 -10.48 12.08
N LEU A 20 6.91 -9.54 11.30
CA LEU A 20 7.62 -8.37 10.76
C LEU A 20 6.69 -7.15 10.95
N PRO A 21 7.24 -5.95 11.12
CA PRO A 21 6.46 -4.71 11.02
C PRO A 21 5.75 -4.65 9.67
N LEU A 22 4.45 -4.34 9.68
CA LEU A 22 3.70 -3.99 8.48
C LEU A 22 3.53 -2.47 8.45
N TYR A 23 4.02 -1.83 7.39
CA TYR A 23 3.83 -0.42 7.10
C TYR A 23 2.68 -0.30 6.10
N HIS A 24 1.49 0.05 6.57
CA HIS A 24 0.30 0.17 5.74
C HIS A 24 0.12 1.61 5.32
N PHE A 25 0.36 1.88 4.04
CA PHE A 25 0.13 3.17 3.40
C PHE A 25 -1.19 3.19 2.64
N ASP A 26 -1.91 4.29 2.74
CA ASP A 26 -3.02 4.66 1.86
C ASP A 26 -2.80 6.10 1.39
N VAL A 27 -2.33 6.23 0.15
CA VAL A 27 -1.95 7.52 -0.43
C VAL A 27 -3.08 8.17 -1.21
N TYR A 28 -4.33 7.71 -1.07
CA TYR A 28 -5.48 8.29 -1.78
C TYR A 28 -5.65 9.80 -1.59
N ARG A 29 -5.21 10.33 -0.43
CA ARG A 29 -5.44 11.73 -0.02
C ARG A 29 -4.23 12.64 -0.14
N ILE A 30 -3.08 12.15 -0.60
CA ILE A 30 -1.93 13.03 -0.78
C ILE A 30 -2.26 14.05 -1.88
N GLY A 31 -1.87 15.30 -1.68
CA GLY A 31 -2.01 16.36 -2.68
C GLY A 31 -0.86 16.34 -3.69
N ASP A 32 0.34 16.01 -3.22
CA ASP A 32 1.56 15.93 -4.02
C ASP A 32 2.49 14.81 -3.53
N VAL A 33 3.32 14.27 -4.42
CA VAL A 33 4.28 13.19 -4.10
C VAL A 33 5.31 13.64 -3.07
N SER A 34 5.67 14.92 -3.01
CA SER A 34 6.60 15.47 -2.01
C SER A 34 6.13 15.33 -0.57
N GLU A 35 4.82 15.16 -0.31
CA GLU A 35 4.32 14.87 1.04
C GLU A 35 4.84 13.54 1.59
N MET A 36 5.25 12.62 0.71
CA MET A 36 5.83 11.34 1.10
C MET A 36 7.23 11.48 1.72
N ASP A 37 7.96 12.54 1.36
CA ASP A 37 9.25 12.85 1.96
C ASP A 37 9.08 13.25 3.44
N ASP A 38 8.08 14.08 3.73
CA ASP A 38 7.76 14.52 5.10
C ASP A 38 7.32 13.36 6.00
N ILE A 39 6.68 12.34 5.43
CA ILE A 39 6.26 11.12 6.13
C ILE A 39 7.44 10.18 6.39
N GLY A 40 8.56 10.36 5.68
CA GLY A 40 9.71 9.45 5.74
C GLY A 40 9.47 8.15 4.99
N PHE A 41 8.77 8.20 3.85
CA PHE A 41 8.38 7.02 3.07
C PHE A 41 9.52 6.03 2.80
N GLU A 42 10.70 6.53 2.43
CA GLU A 42 11.87 5.71 2.12
C GLU A 42 12.33 4.87 3.31
N ASP A 43 12.26 5.40 4.53
CA ASP A 43 12.68 4.69 5.76
C ASP A 43 11.84 3.43 6.00
N TYR A 44 10.58 3.44 5.55
CA TYR A 44 9.68 2.30 5.69
C TYR A 44 9.83 1.33 4.52
N VAL A 45 9.84 1.82 3.28
CA VAL A 45 9.93 0.98 2.07
C VAL A 45 11.26 0.23 1.99
N TYR A 46 12.35 0.85 2.45
CA TYR A 46 13.67 0.22 2.54
C TYR A 46 14.02 -0.25 3.96
N GLY A 47 13.06 -0.20 4.89
CA GLY A 47 13.22 -0.65 6.26
C GLY A 47 13.15 -2.16 6.43
N ASP A 48 13.09 -2.61 7.68
CA ASP A 48 13.14 -4.03 8.06
C ASP A 48 11.77 -4.76 7.96
N GLY A 49 10.72 -4.05 7.54
CA GLY A 49 9.35 -4.53 7.50
C GLY A 49 8.85 -4.90 6.10
N VAL A 50 7.52 -4.96 5.97
CA VAL A 50 6.82 -5.07 4.69
C VAL A 50 5.95 -3.84 4.51
N SER A 51 6.10 -3.16 3.38
CA SER A 51 5.22 -2.05 3.01
C SER A 51 4.07 -2.53 2.13
N LEU A 52 2.83 -2.23 2.54
CA LEU A 52 1.62 -2.37 1.74
C LEU A 52 1.14 -0.97 1.38
N ILE A 53 0.99 -0.68 0.09
CA ILE A 53 0.67 0.67 -0.39
C ILE A 53 -0.61 0.61 -1.23
N GLU A 54 -1.70 1.17 -0.72
CA GLU A 54 -2.94 1.41 -1.46
C GLU A 54 -2.82 2.69 -2.31
N TRP A 55 -3.44 2.71 -3.49
CA TRP A 55 -3.38 3.82 -4.46
C TRP A 55 -1.95 4.19 -4.91
N ALA A 56 -1.06 3.19 -4.96
CA ALA A 56 0.35 3.36 -5.31
C ALA A 56 0.56 3.97 -6.71
N GLU A 57 -0.44 3.94 -7.59
CA GLU A 57 -0.43 4.61 -8.88
C GLU A 57 -0.29 6.14 -8.80
N LEU A 58 -0.56 6.75 -7.64
CA LEU A 58 -0.39 8.18 -7.41
C LEU A 58 1.07 8.58 -7.14
N ILE A 59 1.93 7.62 -6.79
CA ILE A 59 3.33 7.85 -6.40
C ILE A 59 4.32 7.00 -7.22
N GLN A 60 3.96 6.66 -8.47
CA GLN A 60 4.73 5.70 -9.29
C GLN A 60 6.22 6.03 -9.44
N GLU A 61 6.57 7.31 -9.40
CA GLU A 61 7.92 7.83 -9.57
C GLU A 61 8.87 7.54 -8.40
N ILE A 62 8.33 7.33 -7.19
CA ILE A 62 9.13 7.01 -5.99
C ILE A 62 8.98 5.55 -5.54
N LEU A 63 8.16 4.75 -6.22
CA LEU A 63 8.02 3.33 -5.91
C LEU A 63 9.32 2.56 -6.23
N PRO A 64 9.71 1.58 -5.38
CA PRO A 64 10.93 0.80 -5.60
C PRO A 64 10.84 -0.02 -6.89
N GLU A 65 11.95 -0.15 -7.61
CA GLU A 65 12.01 -0.91 -8.88
C GLU A 65 11.57 -2.37 -8.69
N THR A 66 12.09 -3.01 -7.63
CA THR A 66 11.71 -4.37 -7.27
C THR A 66 10.49 -4.34 -6.36
N ARG A 67 9.34 -4.76 -6.88
CA ARG A 67 8.09 -4.78 -6.13
C ARG A 67 7.11 -5.82 -6.64
N ILE A 68 6.13 -6.14 -5.80
CA ILE A 68 4.95 -6.90 -6.20
C ILE A 68 3.80 -5.92 -6.36
N SER A 69 3.20 -5.89 -7.55
CA SER A 69 1.95 -5.17 -7.79
C SER A 69 0.79 -6.14 -7.69
N VAL A 70 -0.25 -5.73 -6.97
CA VAL A 70 -1.51 -6.46 -6.84
C VAL A 70 -2.61 -5.55 -7.37
N GLU A 71 -3.22 -5.96 -8.48
CA GLU A 71 -4.35 -5.28 -9.09
C GLU A 71 -5.63 -6.05 -8.77
N ILE A 72 -6.65 -5.35 -8.26
CA ILE A 72 -7.92 -5.95 -7.84
C ILE A 72 -9.06 -5.29 -8.62
N GLU A 73 -9.75 -6.07 -9.44
CA GLU A 73 -10.84 -5.59 -10.31
C GLU A 73 -12.15 -6.31 -9.98
N LYS A 74 -13.30 -5.67 -10.23
CA LYS A 74 -14.61 -6.34 -10.16
C LYS A 74 -14.74 -7.36 -11.30
N ASP A 75 -15.19 -8.58 -10.98
CA ASP A 75 -15.55 -9.62 -11.95
C ASP A 75 -17.08 -9.73 -12.04
N LEU A 76 -17.69 -8.79 -12.77
CA LEU A 76 -19.15 -8.66 -12.88
C LEU A 76 -19.81 -9.86 -13.59
N GLU A 77 -19.05 -10.66 -14.34
CA GLU A 77 -19.56 -11.88 -14.97
C GLU A 77 -19.92 -12.95 -13.93
N LYS A 78 -19.25 -12.95 -12.77
CA LYS A 78 -19.52 -13.88 -11.66
C LYS A 78 -20.44 -13.30 -10.58
N GLY A 79 -20.58 -11.97 -10.53
CA GLY A 79 -21.45 -11.24 -9.61
C GLY A 79 -20.72 -10.11 -8.87
N GLU A 80 -21.47 -9.24 -8.20
CA GLU A 80 -20.95 -8.01 -7.56
C GLU A 80 -19.89 -8.25 -6.47
N ASP A 81 -19.89 -9.42 -5.84
CA ASP A 81 -18.96 -9.77 -4.76
C ASP A 81 -17.69 -10.46 -5.25
N TYR A 82 -17.57 -10.72 -6.56
CA TYR A 82 -16.39 -11.36 -7.12
C TYR A 82 -15.33 -10.35 -7.54
N ARG A 83 -14.07 -10.68 -7.28
CA ARG A 83 -12.91 -9.90 -7.73
C ARG A 83 -11.96 -10.79 -8.52
N ARG A 84 -11.36 -10.22 -9.56
CA ARG A 84 -10.17 -10.76 -10.22
C ARG A 84 -8.96 -10.08 -9.63
N ILE A 85 -7.99 -10.88 -9.19
CA ILE A 85 -6.73 -10.40 -8.60
C ILE A 85 -5.61 -10.79 -9.55
N THR A 86 -4.86 -9.80 -10.01
CA THR A 86 -3.67 -10.00 -10.85
C THR A 86 -2.43 -9.60 -10.08
N VAL A 87 -1.49 -10.53 -9.94
CA VAL A 87 -0.22 -10.31 -9.22
C VAL A 87 0.92 -10.28 -10.24
N ARG A 88 1.71 -9.21 -10.21
CA ARG A 88 2.88 -9.02 -11.09
C ARG A 88 4.11 -8.71 -10.27
N LYS A 89 5.25 -9.26 -10.67
CA LYS A 89 6.56 -8.95 -10.11
C LYS A 89 7.29 -8.04 -11.08
N PHE A 90 7.83 -6.94 -10.56
CA PHE A 90 8.74 -6.03 -11.24
C PHE A 90 10.17 -6.29 -10.73
#